data_AF-A0A7R9KQ88-F1
#
_entry.id   AF-A0A7R9KQ88-F1
#
_cell.length_a   1.000
_cell.length_b   1.000
_cell.length_c   1.000
_cell.angle_alpha   90.00
_cell.angle_beta   90.00
_cell.angle_gamma   90.00
#
_symmetry.space_group_name_H-M   'P 1'
#
loop_
_entity.id
_entity.type
_entity.pdbx_description
1 polymer ?
#
loop_
_entity_poly.entity_id
_entity_poly.type
_entity_poly.pdbx_seq_one_letter_code
_entity_poly.pdbx_strand_id
1 'polypeptide(L)'
;MTSTTETATAGTDQTVNNTTGTQEPVSPVSENETTEQQTEASNTESASPKKAALPKPTVHKVDYEKDTVYLYQFPRCPAIVSTSPFCLKVETWLKMNDISYENVDFKTSVKSKKGQLPFVELNGKEIADSDIIIRDLSKHFDKDLDSGLTAEQKTVSHAFVSMLNNHTSWVVRWWRYSNPQKYIESAKMDLKRAVNTKLPAPVVGFLFKLEFKQNVKHVVGHGLGHHSEEEIYEFGRSDLKSLSD
;
A
#
# COMPACT_ATOMS: atom_id res chain seq x y z
N MET A 1 40.90 43.90 19.65
CA MET A 1 40.26 44.09 20.97
C MET A 1 39.83 42.71 21.46
N THR A 2 40.46 42.26 22.57
CA THR A 2 40.00 41.29 23.61
C THR A 2 39.21 40.04 23.15
N SER A 3 39.74 38.80 23.11
CA SER A 3 40.29 37.93 24.19
C SER A 3 39.29 37.55 25.29
N THR A 4 39.49 36.34 25.87
CA THR A 4 38.89 35.66 27.04
C THR A 4 37.64 34.77 26.82
N THR A 5 37.50 33.54 27.32
CA THR A 5 38.41 32.47 27.83
C THR A 5 37.59 31.18 27.97
N GLU A 6 38.26 30.01 27.95
CA GLU A 6 37.78 28.72 28.46
C GLU A 6 37.44 28.78 29.97
N THR A 7 36.53 27.91 30.44
CA THR A 7 36.81 27.05 31.60
C THR A 7 35.85 25.86 31.67
N ALA A 8 36.44 24.67 31.79
CA ALA A 8 35.80 23.43 32.23
C ALA A 8 35.78 23.35 33.77
N THR A 9 34.82 22.65 34.39
CA THR A 9 35.11 21.57 35.37
C THR A 9 33.88 20.80 35.83
N ALA A 10 34.09 19.47 35.91
CA ALA A 10 33.76 18.51 36.98
C ALA A 10 32.34 18.34 37.52
N GLY A 11 31.93 17.06 37.58
CA GLY A 11 30.68 16.60 38.14
C GLY A 11 30.73 16.30 39.64
N THR A 12 29.62 15.77 40.15
CA THR A 12 29.57 15.02 41.40
C THR A 12 28.39 14.07 41.35
N ASP A 13 28.69 12.81 41.62
CA ASP A 13 27.78 11.70 41.87
C ASP A 13 27.27 11.77 43.32
N GLN A 14 25.99 11.52 43.57
CA GLN A 14 25.51 11.01 44.87
C GLN A 14 24.06 10.48 44.79
N THR A 15 23.97 9.17 45.03
CA THR A 15 22.81 8.34 45.34
C THR A 15 22.16 8.67 46.69
N VAL A 16 20.81 8.68 46.80
CA VAL A 16 20.04 8.14 47.97
C VAL A 16 18.61 7.73 47.55
N ASN A 17 18.19 6.54 48.00
CA ASN A 17 16.90 5.85 47.86
C ASN A 17 15.69 6.58 48.48
N ASN A 18 14.44 6.34 48.00
CA ASN A 18 13.46 5.41 48.61
C ASN A 18 12.05 5.42 47.95
N THR A 19 11.60 4.22 47.57
CA THR A 19 10.27 3.55 47.71
C THR A 19 8.96 4.36 47.82
N THR A 20 7.99 4.03 46.94
CA THR A 20 6.57 3.59 47.16
C THR A 20 5.89 3.68 45.77
N GLY A 21 5.30 2.67 45.13
CA GLY A 21 4.40 1.60 45.55
C GLY A 21 3.05 1.77 44.80
N THR A 22 2.41 0.67 44.38
CA THR A 22 1.10 0.51 43.67
C THR A 22 1.25 0.24 42.16
N GLN A 23 1.52 -0.99 41.69
CA GLN A 23 0.67 -2.20 41.56
C GLN A 23 -0.56 -2.06 40.64
N GLU A 24 -0.43 -2.67 39.46
CA GLU A 24 -1.49 -3.11 38.55
C GLU A 24 -2.27 -4.28 39.16
N PRO A 25 -3.58 -4.47 38.83
CA PRO A 25 -4.27 -5.71 39.12
C PRO A 25 -4.31 -6.62 37.88
N VAL A 26 -3.69 -7.79 38.01
CA VAL A 26 -3.93 -9.01 37.23
C VAL A 26 -4.62 -10.00 38.16
N SER A 27 -5.69 -10.67 37.72
CA SER A 27 -6.24 -11.91 38.31
C SER A 27 -7.43 -12.43 37.47
N PRO A 28 -7.78 -13.74 37.53
CA PRO A 28 -6.91 -14.91 37.63
C PRO A 28 -7.33 -16.07 36.68
N VAL A 29 -6.40 -17.01 36.51
CA VAL A 29 -6.59 -18.35 35.95
C VAL A 29 -7.11 -19.27 37.05
N SER A 30 -8.06 -20.16 36.74
CA SER A 30 -8.44 -21.30 37.59
C SER A 30 -8.33 -22.61 36.79
N GLU A 31 -7.41 -23.47 37.21
CA GLU A 31 -7.34 -24.88 36.85
C GLU A 31 -8.28 -25.70 37.75
N ASN A 32 -8.87 -26.75 37.18
CA ASN A 32 -9.28 -27.93 37.93
C ASN A 32 -9.27 -29.13 36.96
N GLU A 33 -8.47 -30.15 37.28
CA GLU A 33 -8.47 -31.47 36.65
C GLU A 33 -9.51 -32.39 37.32
N THR A 34 -10.24 -33.20 36.55
CA THR A 34 -10.49 -34.64 36.86
C THR A 34 -11.04 -35.40 35.63
N THR A 35 -10.19 -36.24 35.05
CA THR A 35 -10.31 -37.67 34.68
C THR A 35 -11.61 -38.30 34.08
N GLU A 36 -11.37 -39.03 32.96
CA GLU A 36 -12.02 -40.25 32.41
C GLU A 36 -13.47 -40.25 31.87
N GLN A 37 -13.65 -40.50 30.56
CA GLN A 37 -14.05 -41.81 30.01
C GLN A 37 -14.17 -41.80 28.47
N GLN A 38 -13.65 -42.87 27.87
CA GLN A 38 -13.85 -43.29 26.48
C GLN A 38 -15.31 -43.66 26.21
N THR A 39 -15.78 -43.39 24.99
CA THR A 39 -16.67 -44.33 24.28
C THR A 39 -16.51 -44.15 22.77
N GLU A 40 -16.03 -45.21 22.14
CA GLU A 40 -16.07 -45.45 20.70
C GLU A 40 -17.52 -45.65 20.26
N ALA A 41 -17.88 -45.05 19.12
CA ALA A 41 -18.94 -45.59 18.27
C ALA A 41 -18.57 -45.29 16.81
N SER A 42 -18.00 -46.32 16.19
CA SER A 42 -17.95 -46.56 14.76
C SER A 42 -19.30 -46.26 14.11
N ASN A 43 -19.31 -45.46 13.03
CA ASN A 43 -20.33 -45.59 12.02
C ASN A 43 -19.70 -45.44 10.64
N THR A 44 -19.47 -46.59 10.02
CA THR A 44 -19.05 -46.75 8.63
C THR A 44 -20.27 -46.61 7.74
N GLU A 45 -20.40 -45.50 7.01
CA GLU A 45 -21.28 -45.45 5.85
C GLU A 45 -20.54 -44.92 4.62
N SER A 46 -20.51 -45.80 3.62
CA SER A 46 -20.03 -45.61 2.26
C SER A 46 -20.80 -44.49 1.55
N ALA A 47 -20.09 -43.48 1.04
CA ALA A 47 -20.61 -42.55 0.05
C ALA A 47 -19.57 -42.28 -1.04
N SER A 48 -20.00 -42.53 -2.27
CA SER A 48 -19.28 -42.46 -3.55
C SER A 48 -18.50 -41.16 -3.81
N PRO A 49 -17.48 -41.15 -4.71
CA PRO A 49 -16.52 -40.06 -4.82
C PRO A 49 -17.20 -38.77 -5.31
N LYS A 50 -17.14 -37.73 -4.48
CA LYS A 50 -17.45 -36.35 -4.89
C LYS A 50 -16.49 -35.97 -6.03
N LYS A 51 -17.06 -35.81 -7.23
CA LYS A 51 -16.43 -35.14 -8.38
C LYS A 51 -15.79 -33.86 -7.86
N ALA A 52 -14.46 -33.78 -7.90
CA ALA A 52 -13.72 -32.61 -7.46
C ALA A 52 -14.28 -31.39 -8.19
N ALA A 53 -14.87 -30.46 -7.44
CA ALA A 53 -15.27 -29.18 -7.98
C ALA A 53 -14.03 -28.54 -8.58
N LEU A 54 -14.11 -28.15 -9.86
CA LEU A 54 -13.06 -27.37 -10.51
C LEU A 54 -12.71 -26.20 -9.58
N PRO A 55 -11.41 -25.95 -9.30
CA PRO A 55 -11.02 -24.86 -8.43
C PRO A 55 -11.62 -23.57 -8.98
N LYS A 56 -12.22 -22.77 -8.10
CA LYS A 56 -12.79 -21.46 -8.45
C LYS A 56 -11.75 -20.68 -9.27
N PRO A 57 -12.14 -20.01 -10.36
CA PRO A 57 -11.18 -19.29 -11.20
C PRO A 57 -10.29 -18.40 -10.35
N THR A 58 -8.98 -18.61 -10.43
CA THR A 58 -7.98 -17.84 -9.71
C THR A 58 -7.76 -16.44 -10.28
N VAL A 59 -8.45 -16.10 -11.38
CA VAL A 59 -8.34 -14.88 -12.17
C VAL A 59 -9.72 -14.43 -12.65
N HIS A 60 -9.88 -13.13 -12.87
CA HIS A 60 -11.07 -12.47 -13.36
C HIS A 60 -11.22 -12.58 -14.88
N LYS A 61 -10.12 -12.52 -15.64
CA LYS A 61 -10.11 -12.74 -17.09
C LYS A 61 -9.87 -14.23 -17.39
N VAL A 62 -10.94 -14.94 -17.76
CA VAL A 62 -10.89 -16.39 -18.02
C VAL A 62 -10.52 -16.69 -19.48
N ASP A 63 -10.93 -15.82 -20.40
CA ASP A 63 -10.64 -15.83 -21.83
C ASP A 63 -9.41 -14.95 -22.14
N TYR A 64 -8.29 -15.23 -21.48
CA TYR A 64 -7.07 -14.45 -21.65
C TYR A 64 -6.29 -14.86 -22.91
N GLU A 65 -5.71 -13.87 -23.58
CA GLU A 65 -4.72 -14.09 -24.63
C GLU A 65 -3.36 -14.39 -24.01
N LYS A 66 -2.65 -15.35 -24.58
CA LYS A 66 -1.33 -15.75 -24.09
C LYS A 66 -0.36 -14.57 -24.19
N ASP A 67 0.43 -14.38 -23.14
CA ASP A 67 1.46 -13.34 -23.04
C ASP A 67 0.95 -11.90 -23.16
N THR A 68 -0.36 -11.69 -22.99
CA THR A 68 -0.96 -10.37 -22.79
C THR A 68 -1.17 -10.12 -21.31
N VAL A 69 -0.72 -8.96 -20.83
CA VAL A 69 -0.88 -8.56 -19.43
C VAL A 69 -2.23 -7.87 -19.24
N TYR A 70 -3.08 -8.40 -18.35
CA TYR A 70 -4.33 -7.73 -17.98
C TYR A 70 -4.11 -6.91 -16.71
N LEU A 71 -4.04 -5.59 -16.87
CA LEU A 71 -3.74 -4.64 -15.79
C LEU A 71 -5.03 -4.15 -15.13
N TYR A 72 -5.15 -4.40 -13.83
CA TYR A 72 -6.23 -3.90 -12.98
C TYR A 72 -5.71 -2.75 -12.13
N GLN A 73 -6.32 -1.58 -12.29
CA GLN A 73 -5.90 -0.35 -11.60
C GLN A 73 -7.08 0.61 -11.37
N PHE A 74 -6.84 1.72 -10.67
CA PHE A 74 -7.87 2.74 -10.48
C PHE A 74 -8.33 3.36 -11.80
N PRO A 75 -9.58 3.87 -11.87
CA PRO A 75 -10.09 4.55 -13.05
C PRO A 75 -9.19 5.70 -13.50
N ARG A 76 -9.05 5.84 -14.81
CA ARG A 76 -8.35 6.98 -15.41
C ARG A 76 -9.12 8.27 -15.12
N CYS A 77 -8.38 9.35 -14.89
CA CYS A 77 -8.93 10.70 -14.82
C CYS A 77 -8.59 11.46 -16.11
N PRO A 78 -9.36 12.49 -16.51
CA PRO A 78 -9.06 13.23 -17.73
C PRO A 78 -7.67 13.89 -17.74
N ALA A 79 -7.14 14.25 -16.56
CA ALA A 79 -5.83 14.91 -16.44
C ALA A 79 -4.67 13.97 -16.08
N ILE A 80 -4.95 12.79 -15.49
CA ILE A 80 -3.91 11.88 -15.00
C ILE A 80 -4.23 10.41 -15.33
N VAL A 81 -3.18 9.67 -15.69
CA VAL A 81 -3.26 8.24 -16.07
C VAL A 81 -3.82 7.39 -14.93
N SER A 82 -3.36 7.61 -13.70
CA SER A 82 -3.88 6.93 -12.52
C SER A 82 -3.76 7.81 -11.28
N THR A 83 -4.69 7.66 -10.35
CA THR A 83 -4.65 8.32 -9.05
C THR A 83 -3.66 7.62 -8.11
N SER A 84 -3.27 6.38 -8.36
CA SER A 84 -2.27 5.68 -7.54
C SER A 84 -0.89 5.76 -8.18
N PRO A 85 0.15 6.20 -7.44
CA PRO A 85 1.52 6.19 -7.97
C PRO A 85 1.99 4.77 -8.31
N PHE A 86 1.52 3.75 -7.58
CA PHE A 86 1.86 2.35 -7.84
C PHE A 86 1.22 1.84 -9.13
N CYS A 87 -0.01 2.25 -9.42
CA CYS A 87 -0.67 1.93 -10.69
C CYS A 87 0.04 2.60 -11.86
N LEU A 88 0.39 3.89 -11.71
CA LEU A 88 1.16 4.63 -12.69
C LEU A 88 2.53 3.97 -12.95
N LYS A 89 3.23 3.55 -11.90
CA LYS A 89 4.52 2.85 -11.97
C LYS A 89 4.44 1.60 -12.84
N VAL A 90 3.44 0.74 -12.61
CA VAL A 90 3.27 -0.50 -13.40
C VAL A 90 2.92 -0.19 -14.86
N GLU A 91 1.96 0.71 -15.13
CA GLU A 91 1.58 1.05 -16.50
C GLU A 91 2.75 1.69 -17.27
N THR A 92 3.53 2.55 -16.62
CA THR A 92 4.72 3.15 -17.23
C THR A 92 5.77 2.10 -17.55
N TRP A 93 6.05 1.17 -16.63
CA TRP A 93 7.02 0.10 -16.87
C TRP A 93 6.62 -0.80 -18.04
N LEU A 94 5.33 -1.15 -18.15
CA LEU A 94 4.80 -1.93 -19.27
C LEU A 94 5.02 -1.20 -20.61
N LYS A 95 4.69 0.10 -20.66
CA LYS A 95 4.89 0.93 -21.86
C LYS A 95 6.35 1.06 -22.24
N MET A 96 7.24 1.30 -21.27
CA MET A 96 8.67 1.49 -21.53
C MET A 96 9.36 0.24 -22.08
N ASN A 97 8.80 -0.95 -21.83
CA ASN A 97 9.34 -2.22 -22.30
C ASN A 97 8.61 -2.80 -23.51
N ASP A 98 7.70 -2.02 -24.12
CA ASP A 98 6.85 -2.44 -25.24
C ASP A 98 6.07 -3.74 -24.97
N ILE A 99 5.62 -3.94 -23.73
CA ILE A 99 4.85 -5.12 -23.33
C ILE A 99 3.37 -4.89 -23.66
N SER A 100 2.76 -5.84 -24.37
CA SER A 100 1.32 -5.81 -24.67
C SER A 100 0.51 -5.94 -23.38
N TYR A 101 -0.39 -4.99 -23.14
CA TYR A 101 -1.28 -5.03 -21.99
C TYR A 101 -2.67 -4.46 -22.31
N GLU A 102 -3.68 -5.02 -21.65
CA GLU A 102 -5.04 -4.51 -21.62
C GLU A 102 -5.29 -3.85 -20.27
N ASN A 103 -5.77 -2.61 -20.27
CA ASN A 103 -6.25 -1.96 -19.05
C ASN A 103 -7.70 -2.40 -18.81
N VAL A 104 -7.90 -3.25 -17.82
CA VAL A 104 -9.23 -3.79 -17.51
C VAL A 104 -10.00 -2.75 -16.72
N ASP A 105 -11.13 -2.31 -17.28
CA ASP A 105 -11.98 -1.28 -16.68
C ASP A 105 -12.32 -1.63 -15.22
N PHE A 106 -11.96 -0.73 -14.32
CA PHE A 106 -12.22 -0.86 -12.91
C PHE A 106 -13.72 -0.81 -12.63
N LYS A 107 -14.32 -1.98 -12.44
CA LYS A 107 -15.58 -2.09 -11.70
C LYS A 107 -15.22 -1.98 -10.21
N THR A 108 -15.91 -1.09 -9.49
CA THR A 108 -15.60 -0.61 -8.13
C THR A 108 -15.41 -1.69 -7.05
N SER A 109 -15.61 -2.97 -7.36
CA SER A 109 -15.47 -4.10 -6.45
C SER A 109 -14.27 -5.01 -6.71
N VAL A 110 -13.47 -4.81 -7.77
CA VAL A 110 -12.40 -5.74 -8.13
C VAL A 110 -11.08 -5.34 -7.47
N LYS A 111 -10.60 -6.18 -6.56
CA LYS A 111 -9.28 -6.06 -5.92
C LYS A 111 -8.57 -7.40 -6.03
N SER A 112 -7.24 -7.38 -5.96
CA SER A 112 -6.45 -8.61 -5.84
C SER A 112 -6.86 -9.43 -4.62
N LYS A 113 -6.39 -10.68 -4.55
CA LYS A 113 -6.50 -11.52 -3.35
C LYS A 113 -5.91 -10.88 -2.10
N LYS A 114 -4.98 -9.94 -2.27
CA LYS A 114 -4.38 -9.14 -1.18
C LYS A 114 -5.17 -7.87 -0.85
N GLY A 115 -6.26 -7.58 -1.55
CA GLY A 115 -7.08 -6.38 -1.35
C GLY A 115 -6.43 -5.09 -1.87
N GLN A 116 -5.42 -5.18 -2.73
CA GLN A 116 -4.62 -4.05 -3.21
C GLN A 116 -4.71 -3.88 -4.73
N LEU A 117 -4.49 -2.64 -5.18
CA LEU A 117 -4.23 -2.25 -6.57
C LEU A 117 -2.86 -1.54 -6.64
N PRO A 118 -2.13 -1.65 -7.76
CA PRO A 118 -2.46 -2.44 -8.94
C PRO A 118 -2.28 -3.95 -8.71
N PHE A 119 -2.92 -4.74 -9.56
CA PHE A 119 -2.54 -6.12 -9.80
C PHE A 119 -2.65 -6.43 -11.29
N VAL A 120 -2.01 -7.51 -11.73
CA VAL A 120 -2.08 -8.00 -13.11
C VAL A 120 -2.50 -9.45 -13.14
N GLU A 121 -3.07 -9.84 -14.27
CA GLU A 121 -3.24 -11.24 -14.63
C GLU A 121 -2.41 -11.52 -15.88
N LEU A 122 -1.62 -12.60 -15.84
CA LEU A 122 -0.81 -13.06 -16.95
C LEU A 122 -0.91 -14.57 -17.01
N ASN A 123 -1.29 -15.11 -18.17
CA ASN A 123 -1.35 -16.55 -18.42
C ASN A 123 -2.13 -17.33 -17.32
N GLY A 124 -3.26 -16.77 -16.86
CA GLY A 124 -4.10 -17.38 -15.84
C GLY A 124 -3.60 -17.25 -14.39
N LYS A 125 -2.55 -16.46 -14.15
CA LYS A 125 -1.99 -16.18 -12.82
C LYS A 125 -2.17 -14.71 -12.43
N GLU A 126 -2.72 -14.49 -11.24
CA GLU A 126 -2.78 -13.17 -10.60
C GLU A 126 -1.44 -12.83 -9.92
N ILE A 127 -0.96 -11.60 -10.12
CA ILE A 127 0.23 -11.04 -9.49
C ILE A 127 -0.13 -9.67 -8.92
N ALA A 128 0.02 -9.48 -7.61
CA ALA A 128 -0.32 -8.25 -6.91
C ALA A 128 0.92 -7.66 -6.22
N ASP A 129 0.87 -6.36 -5.94
CA ASP A 129 1.98 -5.48 -5.51
C ASP A 129 2.85 -4.99 -6.69
N SER A 130 3.07 -3.68 -6.80
CA SER A 130 3.76 -3.09 -7.96
C SER A 130 5.20 -3.56 -8.13
N ASP A 131 5.93 -3.80 -7.04
CA ASP A 131 7.33 -4.23 -7.12
C ASP A 131 7.41 -5.70 -7.50
N ILE A 132 6.51 -6.52 -6.96
CA ILE A 132 6.38 -7.94 -7.33
C ILE A 132 5.95 -8.09 -8.79
N ILE A 133 4.99 -7.28 -9.26
CA ILE A 133 4.53 -7.27 -10.65
C ILE A 133 5.71 -6.98 -11.58
N ILE A 134 6.43 -5.88 -11.37
CA ILE A 134 7.56 -5.50 -12.22
C ILE A 134 8.63 -6.60 -12.22
N ARG A 135 8.99 -7.14 -11.05
CA ARG A 135 9.98 -8.21 -10.94
C ARG A 135 9.58 -9.48 -11.71
N ASP A 136 8.34 -9.93 -11.55
CA ASP A 136 7.88 -11.18 -12.16
C ASP A 136 7.69 -11.02 -13.68
N LEU A 137 7.18 -9.88 -14.14
CA LEU A 137 7.04 -9.58 -15.57
C LEU A 137 8.40 -9.35 -16.24
N SER A 138 9.33 -8.68 -15.56
CA SER A 138 10.72 -8.50 -16.01
C SER A 138 11.37 -9.85 -16.32
N LYS A 139 11.20 -10.83 -15.42
CA LYS A 139 11.69 -12.20 -15.63
C LYS A 139 10.96 -12.94 -16.75
N HIS A 140 9.64 -12.78 -16.86
CA HIS A 140 8.84 -13.48 -17.87
C HIS A 140 9.15 -13.01 -19.29
N PHE A 141 9.30 -11.69 -19.48
CA PHE A 141 9.52 -11.08 -20.79
C PHE A 141 11.00 -10.82 -21.12
N ASP A 142 11.92 -11.18 -20.21
CA ASP A 142 13.35 -10.90 -20.31
C ASP A 142 13.64 -9.40 -20.52
N LYS A 143 13.06 -8.58 -19.64
CA LYS A 143 13.10 -7.11 -19.70
C LYS A 143 13.65 -6.55 -18.39
N ASP A 144 14.94 -6.33 -18.32
CA ASP A 144 15.60 -5.70 -17.16
C ASP A 144 16.09 -4.28 -17.49
N LEU A 145 15.36 -3.28 -16.99
CA LEU A 145 15.73 -1.86 -17.14
C LEU A 145 17.01 -1.51 -16.38
N ASP A 146 17.37 -2.30 -15.36
CA ASP A 146 18.53 -2.08 -14.49
C ASP A 146 19.73 -2.93 -14.92
N SER A 147 19.66 -3.61 -16.07
CA SER A 147 20.70 -4.52 -16.56
C SER A 147 22.07 -3.84 -16.76
N GLY A 148 22.05 -2.55 -17.13
CA GLY A 148 23.25 -1.74 -17.31
C GLY A 148 23.81 -1.09 -16.04
N LEU A 149 23.14 -1.23 -14.89
CA LEU A 149 23.56 -0.56 -13.65
C LEU A 149 24.65 -1.35 -12.91
N THR A 150 25.61 -0.62 -12.33
CA THR A 150 26.60 -1.18 -11.40
C THR A 150 25.94 -1.59 -10.07
N ALA A 151 26.67 -2.34 -9.23
CA ALA A 151 26.18 -2.73 -7.90
C ALA A 151 25.87 -1.51 -7.02
N GLU A 152 26.71 -0.47 -7.09
CA GLU A 152 26.54 0.79 -6.37
C GLU A 152 25.29 1.52 -6.88
N GLN A 153 25.10 1.60 -8.20
CA GLN A 153 23.93 2.23 -8.81
C GLN A 153 22.63 1.49 -8.45
N LYS A 154 22.65 0.15 -8.40
CA LYS A 154 21.50 -0.64 -7.94
C LYS A 154 21.16 -0.37 -6.48
N THR A 155 22.18 -0.16 -5.64
CA THR A 155 21.99 0.21 -4.23
C THR A 155 21.35 1.59 -4.11
N VAL A 156 21.82 2.57 -4.89
CA VAL A 156 21.23 3.92 -4.94
C VAL A 156 19.80 3.87 -5.48
N SER A 157 19.54 3.11 -6.55
CA SER A 157 18.20 2.90 -7.11
C SER A 157 17.25 2.32 -6.06
N HIS A 158 17.69 1.31 -5.30
CA HIS A 158 16.90 0.74 -4.21
C HIS A 158 16.56 1.77 -3.12
N ALA A 159 17.50 2.63 -2.74
CA ALA A 159 17.27 3.70 -1.77
C ALA A 159 16.23 4.70 -2.28
N PHE A 160 16.35 5.15 -3.54
CA PHE A 160 15.38 6.08 -4.15
C PHE A 160 13.99 5.45 -4.29
N VAL A 161 13.90 4.22 -4.78
CA VAL A 161 12.61 3.52 -4.88
C VAL A 161 11.97 3.36 -3.51
N SER A 162 12.77 3.05 -2.47
CA SER A 162 12.27 2.91 -1.10
C SER A 162 11.75 4.24 -0.54
N MET A 163 12.47 5.34 -0.74
CA MET A 163 12.04 6.70 -0.37
C MET A 163 10.75 7.09 -1.09
N LEU A 164 10.71 6.93 -2.42
CA LEU A 164 9.53 7.26 -3.23
C LEU A 164 8.30 6.45 -2.83
N ASN A 165 8.47 5.13 -2.66
CA ASN A 165 7.37 4.22 -2.33
C ASN A 165 6.87 4.42 -0.88
N ASN A 166 7.75 4.66 0.09
CA ASN A 166 7.41 4.61 1.51
C ASN A 166 7.44 5.95 2.26
N HIS A 167 7.90 7.03 1.62
CA HIS A 167 7.91 8.37 2.20
C HIS A 167 7.16 9.35 1.30
N THR A 168 7.66 9.58 0.08
CA THR A 168 7.07 10.55 -0.85
C THR A 168 5.62 10.20 -1.21
N SER A 169 5.30 8.91 -1.42
CA SER A 169 3.95 8.47 -1.73
C SER A 169 2.95 8.79 -0.60
N TRP A 170 3.41 8.78 0.66
CA TRP A 170 2.60 9.12 1.83
C TRP A 170 2.40 10.62 1.96
N VAL A 171 3.39 11.44 1.60
CA VAL A 171 3.23 12.90 1.48
C VAL A 171 2.19 13.24 0.42
N VAL A 172 2.27 12.63 -0.77
CA VAL A 172 1.28 12.81 -1.85
C VAL A 172 -0.11 12.34 -1.41
N ARG A 173 -0.19 11.22 -0.69
CA ARG A 173 -1.43 10.70 -0.12
C ARG A 173 -2.04 11.67 0.88
N TRP A 174 -1.25 12.18 1.82
CA TRP A 174 -1.68 13.20 2.77
C TRP A 174 -2.24 14.41 2.05
N TRP A 175 -1.46 14.98 1.11
CA TRP A 175 -1.86 16.18 0.38
C TRP A 175 -3.20 15.99 -0.32
N ARG A 176 -3.37 14.86 -1.01
CA ARG A 176 -4.61 14.51 -1.72
C ARG A 176 -5.82 14.48 -0.81
N TYR A 177 -5.71 13.81 0.33
CA TYR A 177 -6.86 13.58 1.20
C TYR A 177 -7.15 14.75 2.14
N SER A 178 -6.13 15.55 2.46
CA SER A 178 -6.27 16.81 3.20
C SER A 178 -6.76 17.96 2.30
N ASN A 179 -6.56 17.87 0.98
CA ASN A 179 -6.98 18.88 0.00
C ASN A 179 -7.98 18.32 -1.05
N PRO A 180 -9.15 17.79 -0.63
CA PRO A 180 -10.09 17.10 -1.54
C PRO A 180 -10.52 17.96 -2.73
N GLN A 181 -10.88 19.22 -2.48
CA GLN A 181 -11.41 20.10 -3.52
C GLN A 181 -10.35 20.42 -4.58
N LYS A 182 -9.14 20.81 -4.14
CA LYS A 182 -8.01 21.08 -5.04
C LYS A 182 -7.63 19.85 -5.86
N TYR A 183 -7.70 18.66 -5.26
CA TYR A 183 -7.42 17.41 -5.94
C TYR A 183 -8.46 17.06 -7.01
N ILE A 184 -9.75 17.21 -6.71
CA ILE A 184 -10.84 16.95 -7.66
C ILE A 184 -10.72 17.87 -8.87
N GLU A 185 -10.44 19.15 -8.63
CA GLU A 185 -10.22 20.16 -9.67
C GLU A 185 -8.98 19.84 -10.52
N SER A 186 -7.84 19.53 -9.90
CA SER A 186 -6.60 19.24 -10.63
C SER A 186 -6.67 17.95 -11.45
N ALA A 187 -7.33 16.92 -10.92
CA ALA A 187 -7.58 15.67 -11.63
C ALA A 187 -8.68 15.78 -12.69
N LYS A 188 -9.43 16.90 -12.72
CA LYS A 188 -10.64 17.10 -13.53
C LYS A 188 -11.63 15.94 -13.34
N MET A 189 -11.78 15.50 -12.09
CA MET A 189 -12.53 14.28 -11.77
C MET A 189 -14.04 14.56 -11.75
N ASP A 190 -14.78 13.83 -12.57
CA ASP A 190 -16.24 13.73 -12.42
C ASP A 190 -16.56 12.67 -11.37
N LEU A 191 -16.92 13.12 -10.16
CA LEU A 191 -17.21 12.25 -9.03
C LEU A 191 -18.33 11.24 -9.34
N LYS A 192 -19.37 11.63 -10.09
CA LYS A 192 -20.49 10.71 -10.40
C LYS A 192 -20.04 9.60 -11.31
N ARG A 193 -19.22 9.93 -12.32
CA ARG A 193 -18.63 8.97 -13.25
C ARG A 193 -17.62 8.07 -12.54
N ALA A 194 -16.82 8.62 -11.62
CA ALA A 194 -15.79 7.88 -10.89
C ALA A 194 -16.36 6.75 -10.02
N VAL A 195 -17.52 6.95 -9.40
CA VAL A 195 -18.18 5.92 -8.57
C VAL A 195 -19.36 5.22 -9.25
N ASN A 196 -19.59 5.50 -10.55
CA ASN A 196 -20.66 4.94 -11.37
C ASN A 196 -22.03 4.92 -10.66
N THR A 197 -22.41 6.04 -10.05
CA THR A 197 -23.61 6.12 -9.19
C THR A 197 -24.72 6.97 -9.81
N LYS A 198 -25.97 6.61 -9.51
CA LYS A 198 -27.16 7.40 -9.87
C LYS A 198 -27.53 8.44 -8.80
N LEU A 199 -26.75 8.55 -7.72
CA LEU A 199 -27.04 9.47 -6.63
C LEU A 199 -26.95 10.94 -7.05
N PRO A 200 -27.74 11.85 -6.42
CA PRO A 200 -27.63 13.28 -6.62
C PRO A 200 -26.23 13.82 -6.28
N ALA A 201 -25.77 14.85 -6.99
CA ALA A 201 -24.41 15.39 -6.84
C ALA A 201 -24.05 15.80 -5.39
N PRO A 202 -24.96 16.42 -4.61
CA PRO A 202 -24.64 16.79 -3.22
C PRO A 202 -24.37 15.56 -2.33
N VAL A 203 -25.11 14.46 -2.55
CA VAL A 203 -24.94 13.21 -1.80
C VAL A 203 -23.60 12.57 -2.14
N VAL A 204 -23.24 12.51 -3.43
CA VAL A 204 -21.94 12.01 -3.89
C VAL A 204 -20.80 12.82 -3.29
N GLY A 205 -20.91 14.16 -3.31
CA GLY A 205 -19.91 15.04 -2.70
C GLY A 205 -19.76 14.82 -1.19
N PHE A 206 -20.85 14.57 -0.47
CA PHE A 206 -20.80 14.24 0.95
C PHE A 206 -20.10 12.90 1.22
N LEU A 207 -20.45 11.85 0.47
CA LEU A 207 -19.81 10.52 0.60
C LEU A 207 -18.30 10.60 0.30
N PHE A 208 -17.91 11.33 -0.75
CA PHE A 208 -16.51 11.57 -1.08
C PHE A 208 -15.76 12.29 0.04
N LYS A 209 -16.37 13.32 0.64
CA LYS A 209 -15.76 14.01 1.80
C LYS A 209 -15.56 13.06 2.98
N LEU A 210 -16.50 12.17 3.24
CA LEU A 210 -16.38 11.17 4.31
C LEU A 210 -15.26 10.17 4.01
N GLU A 211 -15.18 9.67 2.77
CA GLU A 211 -14.13 8.75 2.33
C GLU A 211 -12.74 9.40 2.40
N PHE A 212 -12.59 10.65 1.98
CA PHE A 212 -11.33 11.38 2.07
C PHE A 212 -10.90 11.56 3.52
N LYS A 213 -11.84 11.92 4.42
CA LYS A 213 -11.57 11.99 5.87
C LYS A 213 -11.14 10.65 6.46
N GLN A 214 -11.73 9.54 6.03
CA GLN A 214 -11.29 8.21 6.45
C GLN A 214 -9.86 7.91 5.97
N ASN A 215 -9.53 8.32 4.73
CA ASN A 215 -8.19 8.12 4.19
C ASN A 215 -7.10 8.93 4.91
N VAL A 216 -7.42 10.11 5.44
CA VAL A 216 -6.48 10.86 6.30
C VAL A 216 -6.10 10.05 7.55
N LYS A 217 -7.01 9.25 8.12
CA LYS A 217 -6.69 8.40 9.29
C LYS A 217 -5.60 7.37 9.00
N HIS A 218 -5.50 6.87 7.76
CA HIS A 218 -4.41 5.97 7.37
C HIS A 218 -3.05 6.68 7.39
N VAL A 219 -3.01 7.97 7.04
CA VAL A 219 -1.78 8.76 7.12
C VAL A 219 -1.38 9.02 8.57
N VAL A 220 -2.36 9.22 9.47
CA VAL A 220 -2.10 9.29 10.92
C VAL A 220 -1.53 7.95 11.41
N GLY A 221 -2.14 6.82 11.05
CA GLY A 221 -1.64 5.49 11.41
C GLY A 221 -0.24 5.18 10.85
N HIS A 222 0.17 5.81 9.75
CA HIS A 222 1.53 5.71 9.21
C HIS A 222 2.57 6.51 10.01
N GLY A 223 2.16 7.42 10.90
CA GLY A 223 3.04 8.33 11.62
C GLY A 223 3.13 9.71 10.98
N LEU A 224 3.16 9.79 9.64
CA LEU A 224 3.26 11.05 8.88
C LEU A 224 2.17 12.07 9.26
N GLY A 225 0.96 11.60 9.58
CA GLY A 225 -0.17 12.48 9.91
C GLY A 225 -0.09 13.18 11.27
N HIS A 226 0.96 12.94 12.07
CA HIS A 226 1.18 13.64 13.34
C HIS A 226 1.98 14.95 13.19
N HIS A 227 2.56 15.18 12.02
CA HIS A 227 3.35 16.37 11.71
C HIS A 227 2.47 17.56 11.29
N SER A 228 3.03 18.76 11.36
CA SER A 228 2.37 19.96 10.84
C SER A 228 2.24 19.93 9.31
N GLU A 229 1.36 20.76 8.75
CA GLU A 229 1.23 20.89 7.30
C GLU A 229 2.55 21.37 6.67
N GLU A 230 3.23 22.32 7.31
CA GLU A 230 4.52 22.85 6.86
C GLU A 230 5.62 21.76 6.85
N GLU A 231 5.69 20.95 7.91
CA GLU A 231 6.65 19.82 8.00
C GLU A 231 6.40 18.79 6.89
N ILE A 232 5.13 18.41 6.65
CA ILE A 232 4.79 17.42 5.62
C ILE A 232 5.11 17.94 4.21
N TYR A 233 4.89 19.23 3.94
CA TYR A 233 5.33 19.81 2.68
C TYR A 233 6.86 19.82 2.55
N GLU A 234 7.58 20.12 3.62
CA GLU A 234 9.05 20.14 3.59
C GLU A 234 9.64 18.74 3.35
N PHE A 235 9.04 17.70 3.92
CA PHE A 235 9.38 16.31 3.60
C PHE A 235 9.26 16.02 2.11
N GLY A 236 8.13 16.41 1.50
CA GLY A 236 7.94 16.25 0.06
C GLY A 236 8.94 17.06 -0.78
N ARG A 237 9.24 18.30 -0.38
CA ARG A 237 10.22 19.15 -1.07
C ARG A 237 11.62 18.57 -0.98
N SER A 238 12.01 18.08 0.20
CA SER A 238 13.31 17.46 0.44
C SER A 238 13.49 16.21 -0.42
N ASP A 239 12.51 15.31 -0.43
CA ASP A 239 12.54 14.11 -1.28
C ASP A 239 12.69 14.46 -2.77
N LEU A 240 11.92 15.44 -3.25
CA LEU A 240 11.96 15.85 -4.66
C LEU A 240 13.29 16.54 -5.01
N LYS A 241 13.86 17.30 -4.09
CA LYS A 241 15.17 17.92 -4.26
C LYS A 241 16.29 16.87 -4.33
N SER A 242 16.23 15.86 -3.48
CA SER A 242 17.19 14.73 -3.52
C SER A 242 17.13 13.94 -4.83
N LEU A 243 16.03 14.02 -5.59
CA LEU A 243 15.91 13.41 -6.91
C LEU A 243 16.38 14.32 -8.05
N SER A 244 16.41 15.64 -7.84
CA SER A 244 16.84 16.60 -8.86
C SER A 244 18.35 16.84 -8.86
N ASP A 245 18.99 16.61 -7.73
CA ASP A 245 20.44 16.75 -7.53
C ASP A 245 21.20 15.53 -8.06
#